data_AF-A0A7S1A3Y0-F1
#
_entry.id   AF-A0A7S1A3Y0-F1
#
_cell.length_a   1.000
_cell.length_b   1.000
_cell.length_c   1.000
_cell.angle_alpha   90.00
_cell.angle_beta   90.00
_cell.angle_gamma   90.00
#
_symmetry.space_group_name_H-M   'P 1'
#
loop_
_entity.id
_entity.type
_entity.pdbx_description
1 polymer ?
#
loop_
_entity_poly.entity_id
_entity_poly.type
_entity_poly.pdbx_seq_one_letter_code
_entity_poly.pdbx_strand_id
1 'polypeptide(L)'
;VGSAVADSQLLRVLGDPSPNGTRLSVDATWSNLGPVTDFCIAELDGRQQVVTCSGVGRTGSLRSVRIGISVTELGGSDGFHGVLGMWSLGGVILVLSFVGCTRVLALNTTAELAEHKAPGFTLDEETLLCFDDPGFALQVTRSQVRAALPGSLLPLADWAPPAGVRIQA
;
A
#
# COMPACT_ATOMS: atom_id res chain seq x y z
N VAL A 1 5.46 31.03 -5.66
CA VAL A 1 5.05 31.58 -6.98
C VAL A 1 3.71 30.99 -7.36
N GLY A 2 2.66 31.81 -7.36
CA GLY A 2 1.35 31.41 -7.87
C GLY A 2 1.29 31.61 -9.37
N SER A 3 0.89 30.60 -10.12
CA SER A 3 0.75 30.67 -11.59
C SER A 3 -0.68 30.38 -11.99
N ALA A 4 -1.23 31.22 -12.87
CA ALA A 4 -2.58 31.04 -13.43
C ALA A 4 -2.61 30.10 -14.65
N VAL A 5 -1.45 29.85 -15.28
CA VAL A 5 -1.33 29.13 -16.57
C VAL A 5 -0.40 27.92 -16.51
N ALA A 6 0.05 27.57 -15.31
CA ALA A 6 0.96 26.46 -15.04
C ALA A 6 0.85 26.05 -13.56
N ASP A 7 1.54 24.97 -13.19
CA ASP A 7 1.63 24.53 -11.80
C ASP A 7 2.22 25.64 -10.93
N SER A 8 1.64 25.83 -9.74
CA SER A 8 2.16 26.77 -8.75
C SER A 8 3.30 26.12 -7.98
N GLN A 9 4.29 26.90 -7.55
CA GLN A 9 5.50 26.36 -6.93
C GLN A 9 5.87 27.12 -5.65
N LEU A 10 6.30 26.37 -4.63
CA LEU A 10 7.00 26.91 -3.47
C LEU A 10 8.48 26.79 -3.74
N LEU A 11 9.18 27.93 -3.62
CA LEU A 11 10.60 28.01 -3.89
C LEU A 11 11.33 28.27 -2.58
N ARG A 12 12.45 27.56 -2.38
CA ARG A 12 13.43 27.85 -1.33
C ARG A 12 14.58 28.62 -1.92
N VAL A 13 15.02 29.64 -1.19
CA VAL A 13 16.22 30.40 -1.50
C VAL A 13 17.40 29.74 -0.79
N LEU A 14 18.40 29.35 -1.57
CA LEU A 14 19.60 28.67 -1.09
C LEU A 14 20.66 29.70 -0.67
N GLY A 15 21.40 29.40 0.39
CA GLY A 15 22.55 30.22 0.83
C GLY A 15 23.67 30.25 -0.22
N ASP A 16 23.96 29.07 -0.78
CA ASP A 16 24.92 28.87 -1.88
C ASP A 16 24.20 28.47 -3.18
N PRO A 17 24.78 28.77 -4.36
CA PRO A 17 24.21 28.33 -5.63
C PRO A 17 24.12 26.79 -5.71
N SER A 18 23.05 26.30 -6.32
CA SER A 18 22.89 24.90 -6.72
C SER A 18 23.94 24.51 -7.77
N PRO A 19 24.13 23.21 -8.06
CA PRO A 19 25.05 22.75 -9.12
C PRO A 19 24.77 23.38 -10.50
N ASN A 20 23.53 23.83 -10.72
CA ASN A 20 23.10 24.49 -11.96
C ASN A 20 23.30 26.02 -11.93
N GLY A 21 23.97 26.55 -10.90
CA GLY A 21 24.24 27.97 -10.71
C GLY A 21 23.07 28.80 -10.19
N THR A 22 21.90 28.19 -9.94
CA THR A 22 20.72 28.91 -9.43
C THR A 22 20.73 28.96 -7.91
N ARG A 23 20.27 30.07 -7.31
CA ARG A 23 20.04 30.16 -5.86
C ARG A 23 18.63 29.74 -5.43
N LEU A 24 17.90 29.05 -6.30
CA LEU A 24 16.52 28.64 -6.08
C LEU A 24 16.40 27.13 -6.23
N SER A 25 15.70 26.50 -5.28
CA SER A 25 15.20 25.13 -5.39
C SER A 25 13.68 25.12 -5.29
N VAL A 26 13.04 24.14 -5.93
CA VAL A 26 11.59 23.91 -5.82
C VAL A 26 11.36 22.95 -4.65
N ASP A 27 10.63 23.41 -3.64
CA ASP A 27 10.29 22.62 -2.45
C ASP A 27 8.95 21.90 -2.62
N ALA A 28 7.99 22.55 -3.27
CA ALA A 28 6.68 21.97 -3.53
C ALA A 28 6.10 22.49 -4.84
N THR A 29 5.26 21.67 -5.48
CA THR A 29 4.52 22.03 -6.70
C THR A 29 3.06 21.62 -6.52
N TRP A 30 2.14 22.49 -6.92
CA TRP A 30 0.70 22.25 -6.91
C TRP A 30 0.16 22.30 -8.32
N SER A 31 -0.52 21.22 -8.71
CA SER A 31 -1.06 21.08 -10.06
C SER A 31 -2.10 22.15 -10.38
N ASN A 32 -2.02 22.70 -11.58
CA ASN A 32 -3.01 23.62 -12.14
C ASN A 32 -3.46 23.11 -13.51
N LEU A 33 -4.77 22.89 -13.66
CA LEU A 33 -5.36 22.46 -14.94
C LEU A 33 -5.54 23.62 -15.93
N GLY A 34 -5.46 24.86 -15.47
CA GLY A 34 -5.82 26.05 -16.22
C GLY A 34 -4.69 26.64 -17.10
N PRO A 35 -5.07 27.34 -18.18
CA PRO A 35 -6.38 27.27 -18.83
C PRO A 35 -6.55 25.92 -19.53
N VAL A 36 -7.75 25.34 -19.46
CA VAL A 36 -8.13 24.18 -20.26
C VAL A 36 -8.62 24.69 -21.61
N THR A 37 -7.89 24.40 -22.69
CA THR A 37 -8.22 24.86 -24.04
C THR A 37 -9.11 23.88 -24.79
N ASP A 38 -8.98 22.59 -24.50
CA ASP A 38 -9.81 21.51 -25.04
C ASP A 38 -9.76 20.31 -24.10
N PHE A 39 -10.72 19.39 -24.24
CA PHE A 39 -10.71 18.12 -23.52
C PHE A 39 -11.42 17.02 -24.30
N CYS A 40 -11.06 15.77 -24.00
CA CYS A 40 -11.81 14.60 -24.44
C CYS A 40 -11.98 13.60 -23.32
N ILE A 41 -12.95 12.70 -23.48
CA ILE A 41 -13.09 11.52 -22.62
C ILE A 41 -12.32 10.39 -23.31
N ALA A 42 -11.37 9.81 -22.60
CA ALA A 42 -10.59 8.67 -23.06
C ALA A 42 -10.69 7.52 -22.06
N GLU A 43 -10.57 6.29 -22.55
CA GLU A 43 -10.41 5.13 -21.70
C GLU A 43 -8.91 4.86 -21.52
N LEU A 44 -8.42 5.03 -20.29
CA LEU A 44 -7.04 4.79 -19.89
C LEU A 44 -7.04 3.83 -18.71
N ASP A 45 -6.24 2.77 -18.78
CA ASP A 45 -6.18 1.71 -17.76
C ASP A 45 -7.55 1.07 -17.47
N GLY A 46 -8.37 0.88 -18.52
CA GLY A 46 -9.72 0.30 -18.40
C GLY A 46 -10.72 1.18 -17.64
N ARG A 47 -10.43 2.48 -17.48
CA ARG A 47 -11.30 3.45 -16.81
C ARG A 47 -11.47 4.69 -17.67
N GLN A 48 -12.69 5.23 -17.68
CA GLN A 48 -12.95 6.53 -18.32
C GLN A 48 -12.29 7.65 -17.51
N GLN A 49 -11.55 8.50 -18.22
CA GLN A 49 -10.83 9.65 -17.68
C GLN A 49 -11.01 10.85 -18.61
N VAL A 50 -10.97 12.06 -18.06
CA VAL A 50 -10.98 13.29 -18.87
C VAL A 50 -9.55 13.70 -19.14
N VAL A 51 -9.17 13.78 -20.41
CA VAL A 51 -7.85 14.26 -20.83
C VAL A 51 -7.99 15.70 -21.29
N THR A 52 -7.26 16.63 -20.68
CA THR A 52 -7.33 18.07 -20.96
C THR A 52 -6.06 18.58 -21.63
N CYS A 53 -6.21 19.49 -22.58
CA CYS A 53 -5.15 20.37 -23.05
C CYS A 53 -5.07 21.57 -22.10
N SER A 54 -4.00 21.65 -21.31
CA SER A 54 -3.86 22.61 -20.20
C SER A 54 -2.64 23.51 -20.37
N GLY A 55 -2.71 24.76 -19.92
CA GLY A 55 -1.57 25.69 -19.92
C GLY A 55 -1.43 26.48 -21.23
N VAL A 56 -0.33 27.24 -21.36
CA VAL A 56 -0.09 28.13 -22.52
C VAL A 56 1.37 28.08 -22.95
N GLY A 57 1.61 27.94 -24.26
CA GLY A 57 2.96 28.00 -24.83
C GLY A 57 3.92 27.00 -24.18
N ARG A 58 4.97 27.49 -23.51
CA ARG A 58 5.98 26.63 -22.86
C ARG A 58 5.48 25.88 -21.62
N THR A 59 4.30 26.23 -21.10
CA THR A 59 3.68 25.53 -19.96
C THR A 59 2.54 24.61 -20.40
N GLY A 60 2.35 24.43 -21.72
CA GLY A 60 1.39 23.51 -22.29
C GLY A 60 1.63 22.07 -21.82
N SER A 61 0.57 21.41 -21.38
CA SER A 61 0.60 20.03 -20.87
C SER A 61 -0.71 19.31 -21.17
N LEU A 62 -0.66 17.99 -21.32
CA LEU A 62 -1.85 17.14 -21.26
C LEU A 62 -2.03 16.66 -19.82
N ARG A 63 -3.24 16.76 -19.27
CA ARG A 63 -3.54 16.29 -17.91
C ARG A 63 -4.68 15.29 -17.96
N SER A 64 -4.53 14.17 -17.24
CA SER A 64 -5.61 13.22 -17.05
C SER A 64 -6.28 13.45 -15.70
N VAL A 65 -7.59 13.64 -15.71
CA VAL A 65 -8.44 13.79 -14.54
C VAL A 65 -9.31 12.54 -14.42
N ARG A 66 -9.13 11.80 -13.34
CA ARG A 66 -9.92 10.61 -13.01
C ARG A 66 -10.66 10.80 -11.70
N ILE A 67 -11.84 10.19 -11.59
CA ILE A 67 -12.56 10.12 -10.31
C ILE A 67 -11.96 8.98 -9.50
N GLY A 68 -11.50 9.28 -8.27
CA GLY A 68 -10.97 8.30 -7.32
C GLY A 68 -9.59 8.64 -6.77
N ILE A 69 -9.10 7.79 -5.87
CA ILE A 69 -7.78 7.92 -5.27
C ILE A 69 -6.74 7.24 -6.16
N SER A 70 -5.58 7.88 -6.30
CA SER A 70 -4.45 7.27 -6.99
C SER A 70 -3.79 6.24 -6.09
N VAL A 71 -3.77 4.98 -6.52
CA VAL A 71 -2.90 3.94 -5.97
C VAL A 71 -1.78 3.72 -6.97
N THR A 72 -0.54 3.83 -6.50
CA THR A 72 0.65 3.50 -7.30
C THR A 72 1.09 2.11 -6.91
N GLU A 73 1.07 1.19 -7.86
CA GLU A 73 1.64 -0.14 -7.66
C GLU A 73 3.17 -0.01 -7.54
N LEU A 74 3.71 -0.40 -6.39
CA LEU A 74 5.16 -0.42 -6.16
C LEU A 74 5.78 -1.78 -6.51
N GLY A 75 4.96 -2.81 -6.62
CA GLY A 75 5.34 -4.17 -6.97
C GLY A 75 4.16 -5.13 -6.86
N GLY A 76 4.28 -6.26 -7.52
CA GLY A 76 3.32 -7.36 -7.52
C GLY A 76 4.03 -8.69 -7.29
N SER A 77 3.29 -9.66 -6.76
CA SER A 77 3.76 -11.03 -6.57
C SER A 77 2.72 -12.01 -7.10
N ASP A 78 3.14 -12.89 -8.01
CA ASP A 78 2.27 -13.89 -8.60
C ASP A 78 2.07 -15.11 -7.69
N GLY A 79 1.03 -15.91 -7.98
CA GLY A 79 0.80 -17.20 -7.31
C GLY A 79 -0.01 -17.12 -6.01
N PHE A 80 -0.61 -15.97 -5.68
CA PHE A 80 -1.50 -15.78 -4.53
C PHE A 80 -2.95 -15.52 -4.98
N HIS A 81 -3.58 -16.51 -5.58
CA HIS A 81 -4.97 -16.42 -6.02
C HIS A 81 -5.94 -16.83 -4.91
N GLY A 82 -7.09 -16.15 -4.82
CA GLY A 82 -8.16 -16.53 -3.87
C GLY A 82 -7.89 -16.15 -2.41
N VAL A 83 -7.17 -15.03 -2.18
CA VAL A 83 -6.98 -14.48 -0.83
C VAL A 83 -8.34 -14.07 -0.25
N LEU A 84 -8.69 -14.63 0.92
CA LEU A 84 -9.91 -14.33 1.66
C LEU A 84 -9.73 -13.17 2.66
N GLY A 85 -8.51 -13.00 3.16
CA GLY A 85 -8.17 -11.97 4.14
C GLY A 85 -6.67 -11.70 4.16
N MET A 86 -6.32 -10.48 4.54
CA MET A 86 -4.95 -10.00 4.56
C MET A 86 -4.72 -9.07 5.76
N TRP A 87 -3.66 -9.33 6.51
CA TRP A 87 -3.28 -8.52 7.68
C TRP A 87 -1.78 -8.26 7.67
N SER A 88 -1.39 -7.02 8.01
CA SER A 88 0.01 -6.67 8.21
C SER A 88 0.34 -6.72 9.69
N LEU A 89 1.48 -7.34 10.02
CA LEU A 89 2.04 -7.37 11.38
C LEU A 89 3.38 -6.63 11.39
N GLY A 90 3.54 -5.69 12.32
CA GLY A 90 4.77 -4.92 12.49
C GLY A 90 5.25 -4.16 11.24
N GLY A 91 4.38 -3.98 10.23
CA GLY A 91 4.70 -3.34 8.96
C GLY A 91 5.63 -4.13 8.01
N VAL A 92 6.11 -5.31 8.42
CA VAL A 92 7.07 -6.11 7.65
C VAL A 92 6.59 -7.52 7.35
N ILE A 93 5.57 -8.01 8.05
CA ILE A 93 4.98 -9.33 7.84
C ILE A 93 3.59 -9.15 7.25
N LEU A 94 3.24 -10.03 6.31
CA LEU A 94 1.94 -10.10 5.66
C LEU A 94 1.36 -11.51 5.85
N VAL A 95 0.21 -11.59 6.50
CA VAL A 95 -0.54 -12.83 6.70
C VAL A 95 -1.66 -12.87 5.67
N LEU A 96 -1.69 -13.93 4.86
CA LEU A 96 -2.66 -14.17 3.80
C LEU A 96 -3.50 -15.39 4.13
N SER A 97 -4.81 -15.22 4.23
CA SER A 97 -5.77 -16.31 4.45
C SER A 97 -6.34 -16.82 3.13
N PHE A 98 -6.46 -18.13 3.00
CA PHE A 98 -7.04 -18.84 1.87
C PHE A 98 -8.03 -19.90 2.37
N VAL A 99 -8.78 -20.50 1.44
CA VAL A 99 -9.64 -21.64 1.77
C VAL A 99 -8.79 -22.80 2.30
N GLY A 100 -8.87 -23.06 3.60
CA GLY A 100 -8.21 -24.19 4.24
C GLY A 100 -6.70 -24.03 4.46
N CYS A 101 -6.13 -22.85 4.26
CA CYS A 101 -4.73 -22.59 4.64
C CYS A 101 -4.45 -21.10 4.86
N THR A 102 -3.30 -20.84 5.49
CA THR A 102 -2.75 -19.50 5.71
C THR A 102 -1.30 -19.50 5.26
N ARG A 103 -0.89 -18.47 4.51
CA ARG A 103 0.52 -18.23 4.15
C ARG A 103 0.99 -16.96 4.83
N VAL A 104 2.22 -16.99 5.37
CA VAL A 104 2.84 -15.82 5.98
C VAL A 104 4.05 -15.43 5.16
N LEU A 105 4.13 -14.17 4.79
CA LEU A 105 5.23 -13.57 4.05
C LEU A 105 5.91 -12.51 4.92
N ALA A 106 7.20 -12.32 4.76
CA ALA A 106 7.94 -11.24 5.40
C ALA A 106 8.82 -10.52 4.38
N LEU A 107 8.95 -9.20 4.53
CA LEU A 107 9.93 -8.41 3.79
C LEU A 107 11.33 -8.79 4.24
N ASN A 108 12.17 -9.17 3.28
CA ASN A 108 13.59 -9.41 3.50
C ASN A 108 14.39 -8.09 3.49
N THR A 109 15.71 -8.18 3.65
CA THR A 109 16.61 -7.00 3.62
C THR A 109 16.67 -6.31 2.26
N THR A 110 16.23 -6.95 1.18
CA THR A 110 16.13 -6.38 -0.18
C THR A 110 14.72 -5.86 -0.50
N ALA A 111 13.84 -5.76 0.50
CA ALA A 111 12.44 -5.33 0.36
C ALA A 111 11.58 -6.23 -0.55
N GLU A 112 11.95 -7.50 -0.71
CA GLU A 112 11.16 -8.52 -1.39
C GLU A 112 10.41 -9.37 -0.37
N LEU A 113 9.20 -9.83 -0.73
CA LEU A 113 8.41 -10.73 0.09
C LEU A 113 8.91 -12.18 -0.05
N ALA A 114 9.20 -12.82 1.07
CA ALA A 114 9.58 -14.23 1.15
C ALA A 114 8.73 -14.99 2.17
N GLU A 115 8.60 -16.30 2.02
CA GLU A 115 7.86 -17.14 2.97
C GLU A 115 8.46 -17.11 4.37
N HIS A 116 7.61 -16.91 5.36
CA HIS A 116 7.93 -16.93 6.77
C HIS A 116 7.29 -18.15 7.44
N LYS A 117 8.07 -18.91 8.20
CA LYS A 117 7.62 -20.19 8.78
C LYS A 117 6.55 -20.04 9.86
N ALA A 118 6.53 -18.90 10.55
CA ALA A 118 5.54 -18.52 11.56
C ALA A 118 5.11 -19.68 12.50
N PRO A 119 6.03 -20.31 13.25
CA PRO A 119 5.74 -21.54 14.02
C PRO A 119 4.65 -21.36 15.09
N GLY A 120 4.43 -20.13 15.55
CA GLY A 120 3.36 -19.76 16.47
C GLY A 120 1.97 -19.78 15.85
N PHE A 121 1.84 -19.83 14.52
CA PHE A 121 0.58 -19.77 13.77
C PHE A 121 0.22 -21.09 13.09
N THR A 122 -1.09 -21.30 12.89
CA THR A 122 -1.69 -22.45 12.18
C THR A 122 -1.81 -22.10 10.71
N LEU A 123 -1.09 -22.86 9.87
CA LEU A 123 -0.96 -22.58 8.45
C LEU A 123 -1.84 -23.49 7.58
N ASP A 124 -2.35 -24.58 8.15
CA ASP A 124 -3.26 -25.56 7.54
C ASP A 124 -4.74 -25.23 7.77
N GLU A 125 -5.03 -23.99 8.18
CA GLU A 125 -6.39 -23.48 8.33
C GLU A 125 -6.52 -22.05 7.81
N GLU A 126 -7.75 -21.66 7.49
CA GLU A 126 -8.14 -20.29 7.20
C GLU A 126 -7.98 -19.42 8.46
N THR A 127 -7.26 -18.30 8.33
CA THR A 127 -7.23 -17.25 9.35
C THR A 127 -8.47 -16.37 9.23
N LEU A 128 -9.20 -16.21 10.32
CA LEU A 128 -10.39 -15.36 10.44
C LEU A 128 -10.02 -13.93 10.86
N LEU A 129 -9.04 -13.80 11.75
CA LEU A 129 -8.54 -12.52 12.26
C LEU A 129 -7.06 -12.65 12.58
N CYS A 130 -6.29 -11.61 12.30
CA CYS A 130 -4.90 -11.51 12.72
C CYS A 130 -4.54 -10.05 13.03
N PHE A 131 -3.77 -9.83 14.08
CA PHE A 131 -3.23 -8.51 14.42
C PHE A 131 -2.02 -8.67 15.36
N ASP A 132 -1.26 -7.61 15.54
CA ASP A 132 -0.20 -7.52 16.53
C ASP A 132 -0.37 -6.32 17.44
N ASP A 133 0.22 -6.46 18.62
CA ASP A 133 0.39 -5.46 19.66
C ASP A 133 1.85 -5.58 20.16
N PRO A 134 2.46 -4.56 20.80
CA PRO A 134 3.87 -4.61 21.19
C PRO A 134 4.30 -5.84 21.99
N GLY A 135 3.37 -6.51 22.68
CA GLY A 135 3.67 -7.74 23.44
C GLY A 135 3.43 -9.06 22.69
N PHE A 136 2.54 -9.09 21.69
CA PHE A 136 2.13 -10.34 21.04
C PHE A 136 1.53 -10.11 19.65
N ALA A 137 1.67 -11.11 18.79
CA ALA A 137 0.89 -11.27 17.56
C ALA A 137 -0.18 -12.34 17.80
N LEU A 138 -1.41 -12.10 17.36
CA LEU A 138 -2.53 -13.01 17.52
C LEU A 138 -3.02 -13.51 16.16
N GLN A 139 -3.32 -14.79 16.07
CA GLN A 139 -4.03 -15.40 14.96
C GLN A 139 -5.25 -16.13 15.49
N VAL A 140 -6.40 -15.92 14.84
CA VAL A 140 -7.64 -16.63 15.10
C VAL A 140 -7.96 -17.48 13.88
N THR A 141 -8.08 -18.80 14.05
CA THR A 141 -8.61 -19.71 13.04
C THR A 141 -9.97 -20.25 13.48
N ARG A 142 -10.55 -21.19 12.75
CA ARG A 142 -11.84 -21.80 13.14
C ARG A 142 -11.68 -22.74 14.34
N SER A 143 -10.50 -23.34 14.53
CA SER A 143 -10.25 -24.30 15.60
C SER A 143 -9.61 -23.71 16.85
N GLN A 144 -8.92 -22.57 16.75
CA GLN A 144 -8.12 -22.06 17.86
C GLN A 144 -7.75 -20.57 17.72
N VAL A 145 -7.31 -20.00 18.82
CA VAL A 145 -6.64 -18.70 18.92
C VAL A 145 -5.20 -18.97 19.34
N ARG A 146 -4.23 -18.46 18.58
CA ARG A 146 -2.80 -18.57 18.88
C ARG A 146 -2.17 -17.19 19.08
N ALA A 147 -1.44 -17.04 20.17
CA ALA A 147 -0.58 -15.90 20.43
C ALA A 147 0.89 -16.29 20.15
N ALA A 148 1.63 -15.36 19.58
CA ALA A 148 3.03 -15.53 19.21
C ALA A 148 3.84 -14.25 19.50
N LEU A 149 5.17 -14.36 19.59
CA LEU A 149 6.05 -13.20 19.72
C LEU A 149 5.98 -12.34 18.44
N PRO A 150 5.86 -11.01 18.54
CA PRO A 150 5.90 -10.14 17.38
C PRO A 150 7.21 -10.31 16.58
N GLY A 151 7.14 -10.20 15.26
CA GLY A 151 8.28 -10.36 14.36
C GLY A 151 8.70 -11.83 14.15
N SER A 152 9.18 -12.51 15.18
CA SER A 152 9.64 -13.92 15.05
C SER A 152 8.50 -14.92 14.89
N LEU A 153 7.29 -14.56 15.34
CA LEU A 153 6.11 -15.41 15.39
C LEU A 153 6.39 -16.76 16.07
N LEU A 154 7.18 -16.75 17.15
CA LEU A 154 7.38 -17.90 18.02
C LEU A 154 6.16 -18.10 18.94
N PRO A 155 5.73 -19.33 19.25
CA PRO A 155 4.55 -19.57 20.08
C PRO A 155 4.67 -18.94 21.48
N LEU A 156 3.59 -18.32 21.96
CA LEU A 156 3.46 -17.81 23.32
C LEU A 156 2.35 -18.51 24.11
N ALA A 157 1.17 -18.62 23.52
CA ALA A 157 0.00 -19.23 24.14
C ALA A 157 -0.99 -19.69 23.07
N ASP A 158 -1.84 -20.64 23.44
CA ASP A 158 -2.93 -21.12 22.61
C ASP A 158 -4.22 -21.23 23.44
N TRP A 159 -5.34 -21.12 22.74
CA TRP A 159 -6.67 -21.37 23.28
C TRP A 159 -7.50 -22.06 22.21
N ALA A 160 -8.24 -23.09 22.60
CA ALA A 160 -9.22 -23.76 21.74
C ALA A 160 -10.60 -23.75 22.42
N PRO A 161 -11.69 -23.64 21.64
CA PRO A 161 -13.03 -23.78 22.17
C PRO A 161 -13.29 -25.24 22.63
N PRO A 162 -14.34 -25.48 23.43
CA PRO A 162 -14.75 -26.83 23.80
C PRO A 162 -15.00 -27.72 22.58
N ALA A 163 -14.85 -29.04 22.76
CA ALA A 163 -14.98 -30.02 21.69
C ALA A 163 -16.30 -29.85 20.90
N GLY A 164 -16.20 -29.82 19.57
CA GLY A 164 -17.33 -29.68 18.65
C GLY A 164 -17.78 -28.24 18.39
N VAL A 165 -17.22 -27.25 19.07
CA VAL A 165 -17.48 -25.82 18.82
C VAL A 165 -16.42 -25.25 17.89
N ARG A 166 -16.80 -24.30 17.03
CA ARG A 166 -15.88 -23.58 16.13
C ARG A 166 -16.02 -22.08 16.31
N ILE A 167 -14.92 -21.36 16.13
CA ILE A 167 -14.91 -19.90 16.10
C ILE A 167 -15.55 -19.45 14.77
N GLN A 168 -16.42 -18.45 14.86
CA GLN A 168 -17.08 -17.84 13.71
C GLN A 168 -16.65 -16.37 13.59
N ALA A 169 -16.54 -15.89 12.36
CA ALA A 169 -16.25 -14.50 12.04
C ALA A 169 -17.54 -13.65 12.07
#